data_AF-A0A2H0IN89-F1
#
_entry.id   AF-A0A2H0IN89-F1
#
_cell.length_a   1.000
_cell.length_b   1.000
_cell.length_c   1.000
_cell.angle_alpha   90.00
_cell.angle_beta   90.00
_cell.angle_gamma   90.00
#
_symmetry.space_group_name_H-M   'P 1'
#
loop_
_entity.id
_entity.type
_entity.pdbx_description
1 polymer ?
#
loop_
_entity_poly.entity_id
_entity_poly.type
_entity_poly.pdbx_seq_one_letter_code
_entity_poly.pdbx_strand_id
1 'polypeptide(L)'
;MLLFIRIFLVLYGIIALATGFLGISARFDPATAPATDNNHRFVAAIWASMSIAFFYVAWNPSEVALFRFLMLALFIGGLVRIYGLRFYPASPFLIFGILLELIPTTIMLWMHTKLLNEGTL
;
A
#
# COMPACT_ATOMS: atom_id res chain seq x y z
N MET A 1 -0.10 8.50 19.41
CA MET A 1 0.52 7.62 18.39
C MET A 1 -0.52 6.72 17.73
N LEU A 2 -1.38 6.06 18.53
CA LEU A 2 -2.43 5.18 18.00
C LEU A 2 -3.35 5.86 16.96
N LEU A 3 -3.84 7.07 17.26
CA LEU A 3 -4.67 7.83 16.32
C LEU A 3 -4.00 8.04 14.96
N PHE A 4 -2.69 8.36 14.94
CA PHE A 4 -1.94 8.54 13.69
C PHE A 4 -1.85 7.24 12.90
N ILE A 5 -1.55 6.12 13.57
CA ILE A 5 -1.56 4.80 12.93
C ILE A 5 -2.92 4.53 12.27
N ARG A 6 -4.02 4.77 12.98
CA ARG A 6 -5.38 4.58 12.43
C ARG A 6 -5.64 5.46 11.21
N ILE A 7 -5.31 6.74 11.29
CA ILE A 7 -5.48 7.68 10.17
C ILE A 7 -4.72 7.19 8.94
N PHE A 8 -3.44 6.85 9.09
CA PHE A 8 -2.63 6.38 7.97
C PHE A 8 -3.09 5.04 7.41
N LEU A 9 -3.54 4.11 8.25
CA LEU A 9 -4.14 2.85 7.78
C LEU A 9 -5.42 3.10 6.97
N VAL A 10 -6.29 4.01 7.43
CA VAL A 10 -7.48 4.41 6.66
C VAL A 10 -7.07 5.06 5.33
N LEU A 11 -6.09 5.95 5.33
CA LEU A 11 -5.58 6.58 4.11
C LEU A 11 -5.00 5.53 3.13
N TYR A 12 -4.21 4.58 3.62
CA TYR A 12 -3.71 3.47 2.80
C TYR A 12 -4.83 2.62 2.25
N GLY A 13 -5.87 2.32 3.04
CA GLY A 13 -7.05 1.61 2.56
C GLY A 13 -7.77 2.38 1.44
N ILE A 14 -7.97 3.68 1.60
CA ILE A 14 -8.58 4.55 0.58
C ILE A 14 -7.73 4.59 -0.69
N ILE A 15 -6.42 4.80 -0.56
CA ILE A 15 -5.49 4.84 -1.70
C ILE A 15 -5.50 3.50 -2.43
N ALA A 16 -5.44 2.39 -1.69
CA ALA A 16 -5.45 1.05 -2.25
C ALA A 16 -6.73 0.77 -3.04
N LEU A 17 -7.87 1.07 -2.43
CA LEU A 17 -9.18 0.90 -3.06
C LEU A 17 -9.32 1.78 -4.31
N ALA A 18 -9.03 3.07 -4.20
CA ALA A 18 -9.22 4.02 -5.28
C ALA A 18 -8.28 3.72 -6.47
N THR A 19 -6.99 3.55 -6.21
CA THR A 19 -6.01 3.30 -7.29
C THR A 19 -6.14 1.91 -7.88
N GLY A 20 -6.47 0.90 -7.07
CA GLY A 20 -6.79 -0.44 -7.57
C GLY A 20 -8.04 -0.43 -8.43
N PHE A 21 -9.11 0.23 -8.01
CA PHE A 21 -10.34 0.37 -8.81
C PHE A 21 -10.10 1.10 -10.14
N LEU A 22 -9.29 2.17 -10.15
CA LEU A 22 -8.89 2.85 -11.38
C LEU A 22 -8.12 1.91 -12.33
N GLY A 23 -7.24 1.06 -11.81
CA GLY A 23 -6.52 0.06 -12.62
C GLY A 23 -7.43 -1.03 -13.19
N ILE A 24 -8.40 -1.52 -12.39
CA ILE A 24 -9.39 -2.52 -12.84
C ILE A 24 -10.30 -1.95 -13.94
N SER A 25 -10.70 -0.68 -13.79
CA SER A 25 -11.68 -0.01 -14.66
C SER A 25 -11.05 0.73 -15.84
N ALA A 26 -9.72 0.77 -15.95
CA ALA A 26 -9.02 1.44 -17.02
C ALA A 26 -9.47 0.94 -18.40
N ARG A 27 -9.58 1.85 -19.38
CA ARG A 27 -9.93 1.49 -20.75
C ARG A 27 -8.86 0.57 -21.33
N PHE A 28 -9.29 -0.53 -21.96
CA PHE A 28 -8.37 -1.43 -22.67
C PHE A 28 -7.63 -0.66 -23.78
N ASP A 29 -6.31 -0.77 -23.79
CA ASP A 29 -5.45 -0.27 -24.85
C ASP A 29 -5.17 -1.38 -25.87
N PRO A 30 -5.68 -1.28 -27.12
CA PRO A 30 -5.43 -2.27 -28.16
C PRO A 30 -3.96 -2.48 -28.53
N ALA A 31 -3.08 -1.52 -28.18
CA ALA A 31 -1.64 -1.66 -28.39
C ALA A 31 -0.97 -2.60 -27.37
N THR A 32 -1.66 -2.95 -26.27
CA THR A 32 -1.17 -3.84 -25.23
C THR A 32 -1.61 -5.28 -25.49
N ALA A 33 -0.71 -6.25 -25.31
CA ALA A 33 -1.06 -7.66 -25.41
C ALA A 33 -2.17 -8.02 -24.40
N PRO A 34 -3.23 -8.74 -24.78
CA PRO A 34 -4.36 -9.04 -23.88
C PRO A 34 -3.94 -9.72 -22.56
N ALA A 35 -2.94 -10.60 -22.60
CA ALA A 35 -2.39 -11.23 -21.40
C ALA A 35 -1.78 -10.21 -20.42
N THR A 36 -1.11 -9.17 -20.93
CA THR A 36 -0.51 -8.12 -20.13
C THR A 36 -1.58 -7.23 -19.47
N ASP A 37 -2.64 -6.86 -20.22
CA ASP A 37 -3.77 -6.10 -19.66
C ASP A 37 -4.49 -6.92 -18.57
N ASN A 38 -4.75 -8.20 -18.82
CA ASN A 38 -5.37 -9.09 -17.82
C ASN A 38 -4.53 -9.18 -16.54
N ASN A 39 -3.21 -9.35 -16.66
CA ASN A 39 -2.31 -9.38 -15.51
C ASN A 39 -2.31 -8.05 -14.74
N HIS A 40 -2.33 -6.92 -15.45
CA HIS A 40 -2.42 -5.59 -14.82
C HIS A 40 -3.71 -5.44 -14.00
N ARG A 41 -4.86 -5.78 -14.58
CA ARG A 41 -6.16 -5.71 -13.89
C ARG A 41 -6.22 -6.66 -12.70
N PHE A 42 -5.67 -7.86 -12.82
CA PHE A 42 -5.61 -8.83 -11.72
C PHE A 42 -4.80 -8.30 -10.53
N VAL A 43 -3.62 -7.73 -10.79
CA VAL A 43 -2.79 -7.11 -9.73
C VAL A 43 -3.50 -5.89 -9.13
N ALA A 44 -4.18 -5.08 -9.95
CA ALA A 44 -4.97 -3.95 -9.46
C ALA A 44 -6.16 -4.39 -8.57
N ALA A 45 -6.79 -5.52 -8.89
CA ALA A 45 -7.84 -6.12 -8.06
C ALA A 45 -7.32 -6.64 -6.71
N ILE A 46 -6.15 -7.30 -6.71
CA ILE A 46 -5.49 -7.71 -5.47
C ILE A 46 -5.19 -6.48 -4.60
N TRP A 47 -4.61 -5.44 -5.20
CA TRP A 47 -4.30 -4.19 -4.51
C TRP A 47 -5.55 -3.52 -3.94
N ALA A 48 -6.65 -3.45 -4.71
CA ALA A 48 -7.93 -2.95 -4.20
C ALA A 48 -8.45 -3.79 -3.02
N SER A 49 -8.34 -5.13 -3.10
CA SER A 49 -8.80 -6.02 -2.03
C SER A 49 -8.01 -5.87 -0.73
N MET A 50 -6.73 -5.50 -0.80
CA MET A 50 -5.91 -5.23 0.38
C MET A 50 -6.44 -4.06 1.23
N SER A 51 -7.25 -3.17 0.66
CA SER A 51 -7.91 -2.10 1.42
C SER A 51 -8.71 -2.61 2.62
N ILE A 52 -9.33 -3.80 2.49
CA ILE A 52 -10.10 -4.44 3.55
C ILE A 52 -9.20 -4.72 4.76
N ALA A 53 -7.99 -5.22 4.54
CA ALA A 53 -7.04 -5.51 5.60
C ALA A 53 -6.56 -4.20 6.29
N PHE A 54 -6.31 -3.14 5.53
CA PHE A 54 -5.97 -1.84 6.10
C PHE A 54 -7.09 -1.28 6.99
N PHE A 55 -8.35 -1.33 6.53
CA PHE A 55 -9.50 -0.88 7.32
C PHE A 55 -9.70 -1.74 8.57
N TYR A 56 -9.55 -3.06 8.45
CA TYR A 56 -9.66 -3.97 9.58
C TYR A 56 -8.62 -3.66 10.66
N VAL A 57 -7.34 -3.49 10.30
CA VAL A 57 -6.28 -3.17 11.27
C VAL A 57 -6.41 -1.76 11.84
N ALA A 58 -6.99 -0.81 11.09
CA ALA A 58 -7.30 0.51 11.64
C ALA A 58 -8.28 0.42 12.82
N TRP A 59 -9.24 -0.51 12.78
CA TRP A 59 -10.16 -0.77 13.88
C TRP A 59 -9.58 -1.71 14.95
N ASN A 60 -8.72 -2.65 14.54
CA ASN A 60 -8.12 -3.67 15.40
C ASN A 60 -6.58 -3.52 15.42
N PRO A 61 -6.04 -2.46 16.03
CA PRO A 61 -4.60 -2.16 15.97
C PRO A 61 -3.74 -3.22 16.70
N SER A 62 -4.33 -3.94 17.65
CA SER A 62 -3.73 -5.06 18.39
C SER A 62 -3.42 -6.28 17.52
N GLU A 63 -3.89 -6.32 16.28
CA GLU A 63 -3.58 -7.37 15.28
C GLU A 63 -2.16 -7.22 14.74
N VAL A 64 -1.18 -7.53 15.60
CA VAL A 64 0.25 -7.27 15.36
C VAL A 64 0.75 -7.95 14.07
N ALA A 65 0.36 -9.21 13.84
CA ALA A 65 0.83 -9.98 12.69
C ALA A 65 0.38 -9.35 11.37
N LEU A 66 -0.92 -9.02 11.26
CA LEU A 66 -1.48 -8.41 10.05
C LEU A 66 -0.94 -7.00 9.84
N PHE A 67 -0.82 -6.20 10.90
CA PHE A 67 -0.20 -4.88 10.82
C PHE A 67 1.22 -4.96 10.24
N ARG A 68 2.08 -5.83 10.80
CA ARG A 68 3.47 -5.99 10.34
C ARG A 68 3.53 -6.50 8.91
N PHE A 69 2.67 -7.46 8.54
CA PHE A 69 2.58 -7.96 7.17
C PHE A 69 2.25 -6.82 6.19
N LEU A 70 1.24 -6.02 6.48
CA LEU A 70 0.84 -4.89 5.62
C LEU A 70 1.96 -3.85 5.49
N MET A 71 2.64 -3.53 6.59
CA MET A 71 3.75 -2.58 6.55
C MET A 71 4.93 -3.11 5.74
N LEU A 72 5.30 -4.39 5.92
CA LEU A 72 6.36 -5.00 5.12
C LEU A 72 5.99 -5.07 3.63
N ALA A 73 4.74 -5.42 3.31
CA ALA A 73 4.26 -5.46 1.94
C ALA A 73 4.38 -4.09 1.24
N LEU A 74 3.97 -3.01 1.91
CA LEU A 74 4.13 -1.65 1.38
C LEU A 74 5.60 -1.26 1.23
N PHE A 75 6.42 -1.53 2.25
CA PHE A 75 7.84 -1.20 2.21
C PHE A 75 8.55 -1.90 1.05
N ILE A 76 8.28 -3.19 0.85
CA ILE A 76 8.79 -3.96 -0.29
C ILE A 76 8.27 -3.37 -1.61
N GLY A 77 7.00 -2.96 -1.68
CA GLY A 77 6.45 -2.23 -2.82
C GLY A 77 7.28 -0.99 -3.19
N GLY A 78 7.65 -0.19 -2.18
CA GLY A 78 8.47 1.01 -2.38
C GLY A 78 9.86 0.68 -2.92
N LEU A 79 10.49 -0.39 -2.44
CA LEU A 79 11.78 -0.86 -2.96
C LEU A 79 11.68 -1.32 -4.42
N VAL A 80 10.61 -2.05 -4.76
CA VAL A 80 10.36 -2.49 -6.14
C VAL A 80 10.13 -1.30 -7.06
N ARG A 81 9.41 -0.27 -6.61
CA ARG A 81 9.22 0.98 -7.38
C ARG A 81 10.53 1.72 -7.61
N ILE A 82 11.41 1.79 -6.61
CA ILE A 82 12.76 2.35 -6.76
C ILE A 82 13.53 1.58 -7.83
N TYR A 83 13.52 0.25 -7.77
CA TYR A 83 14.17 -0.58 -8.78
C TYR A 83 13.60 -0.34 -10.18
N GLY A 84 12.28 -0.15 -10.27
CA GLY A 84 11.56 0.18 -11.50
C GLY A 84 12.07 1.43 -12.22
N LEU A 85 12.61 2.41 -11.49
CA LEU A 85 13.19 3.63 -12.07
C LEU A 85 14.40 3.37 -12.98
N ARG A 86 14.94 2.14 -13.00
CA ARG A 86 15.96 1.72 -13.98
C ARG A 86 15.40 1.52 -15.38
N PHE A 87 14.09 1.30 -15.53
CA PHE A 87 13.46 0.94 -16.81
C PHE A 87 12.59 2.06 -17.40
N TYR A 88 12.15 3.01 -16.59
CA TYR A 88 11.28 4.11 -17.02
C TYR A 88 11.53 5.38 -16.18
N PRO A 89 11.28 6.57 -16.76
CA PRO A 89 11.54 7.84 -16.08
C PRO A 89 10.67 8.00 -14.84
N ALA A 90 11.21 8.74 -13.86
CA ALA A 90 10.47 9.08 -12.66
C ALA A 90 9.30 10.03 -12.99
N SER A 91 8.07 9.58 -12.75
CA SER A 91 6.90 10.45 -12.77
C SER A 91 6.61 10.99 -11.36
N PRO A 92 5.96 12.17 -11.22
CA PRO A 92 5.58 12.69 -9.92
C PRO A 92 4.74 11.69 -9.10
N PHE A 93 3.85 10.95 -9.77
CA PHE A 93 3.02 9.92 -9.13
C PHE A 93 3.85 8.74 -8.61
N LEU A 94 4.87 8.31 -9.36
CA LEU A 94 5.76 7.23 -8.94
C LEU A 94 6.64 7.64 -7.76
N ILE A 95 7.19 8.87 -7.80
CA ILE A 95 7.96 9.44 -6.68
C ILE A 95 7.08 9.53 -5.43
N PHE A 96 5.87 10.05 -5.57
CA PHE A 96 4.91 10.11 -4.47
C PHE A 96 4.63 8.72 -3.89
N GLY A 97 4.40 7.72 -4.73
CA GLY A 97 4.20 6.33 -4.30
C GLY A 97 5.40 5.79 -3.51
N ILE A 98 6.63 6.01 -3.99
CA ILE A 98 7.86 5.60 -3.29
C ILE A 98 7.95 6.24 -1.90
N LEU A 99 7.75 7.56 -1.81
CA LEU A 99 7.83 8.28 -0.54
C LEU A 99 6.74 7.83 0.44
N LEU A 100 5.53 7.62 -0.06
CA LEU A 100 4.39 7.14 0.71
C LEU A 100 4.62 5.71 1.23
N GLU A 101 5.17 4.82 0.40
CA GLU A 101 5.37 3.42 0.76
C GLU A 101 6.56 3.23 1.73
N LEU A 102 7.59 4.09 1.68
CA LEU A 102 8.79 3.94 2.51
C LEU A 102 8.76 4.76 3.81
N ILE A 103 8.36 6.03 3.75
CA ILE A 103 8.53 6.95 4.89
C ILE A 103 7.45 6.73 5.96
N PRO A 104 6.15 6.97 5.70
CA PRO A 104 5.11 6.75 6.71
C PRO A 104 5.07 5.30 7.19
N THR A 105 5.32 4.32 6.33
CA THR A 105 5.35 2.90 6.71
C THR A 105 6.42 2.60 7.75
N THR A 106 7.64 3.11 7.57
CA THR A 106 8.73 2.94 8.55
C THR A 106 8.40 3.64 9.86
N ILE A 107 7.86 4.85 9.79
CA ILE A 107 7.43 5.61 10.97
C ILE A 107 6.32 4.86 11.71
N MET A 108 5.33 4.32 11.00
CA MET A 108 4.24 3.55 11.59
C MET A 108 4.71 2.26 12.25
N LEU A 109 5.66 1.53 11.64
CA LEU A 109 6.29 0.36 12.27
C LEU A 109 6.97 0.72 13.60
N TRP A 110 7.70 1.83 13.62
CA TRP A 110 8.30 2.35 14.85
C TRP A 110 7.23 2.72 15.88
N MET A 111 6.19 3.45 15.47
CA MET A 111 5.12 3.87 16.38
C MET A 111 4.38 2.67 16.99
N HIS A 112 4.06 1.67 16.17
CA HIS A 112 3.37 0.45 16.61
C HIS A 112 4.24 -0.37 17.56
N THR A 113 5.53 -0.54 17.25
CA THR A 113 6.48 -1.24 18.12
C THR A 113 6.61 -0.57 19.49
N LYS A 114 6.64 0.77 19.52
CA LYS A 114 6.69 1.52 20.78
C LYS A 114 5.44 1.31 21.63
N LEU A 115 4.24 1.43 21.03
CA LEU A 115 2.97 1.18 21.74
C LEU A 115 2.87 -0.25 22.28
N LEU A 116 3.43 -1.22 21.54
CA LEU A 116 3.40 -2.64 21.93
C LEU A 116 4.27 -2.87 23.16
N ASN A 117 5.47 -2.30 23.16
CA ASN A 117 6.40 -2.39 24.29
C ASN A 117 5.89 -1.65 25.53
N GLU A 118 5.08 -0.60 25.35
CA GLU A 118 4.43 0.16 26.41
C GLU A 118 3.13 -0.52 26.91
N GLY A 119 2.62 -1.56 26.23
CA GLY A 119 1.37 -2.24 26.58
C GLY A 119 0.11 -1.41 26.35
N THR A 120 0.16 -0.43 25.43
CA THR A 120 -0.92 0.55 25.19
C THR A 120 -1.61 0.38 23.83
N LEU A 121 -1.50 -0.82 23.25
CA LEU A 121 -1.95 -1.16 21.90
C LEU A 121 -3.32 -1.86 21.89
#